data_AF-A0A3C2DVU1-F1
#
_entry.id   AF-A0A3C2DVU1-F1
#
_cell.length_a   1.000
_cell.length_b   1.000
_cell.length_c   1.000
_cell.angle_alpha   90.00
_cell.angle_beta   90.00
_cell.angle_gamma   90.00
#
_symmetry.space_group_name_H-M   'P 1'
#
loop_
_entity.id
_entity.type
_entity.pdbx_description
1 polymer ?
#
loop_
_entity_poly.entity_id
_entity_poly.type
_entity_poly.pdbx_seq_one_letter_code
_entity_poly.pdbx_strand_id
1 'polypeptide(L)' 'VRIDLFEVGGKIYFGEFTFFHGGGFNRFYPVEWETKLGNLIDINTK' A
#
# COMPACT_ATOMS: atom_id res chain seq x y z
N VAL A 1 1.01 2.71 1.28
CA VAL A 1 0.20 3.29 0.18
C VAL A 1 0.80 2.83 -1.14
N ARG A 2 -0.03 2.37 -2.08
CA ARG A 2 0.39 2.04 -3.44
C ARG A 2 0.08 3.24 -4.33
N ILE A 3 1.01 3.62 -5.22
CA ILE A 3 0.85 4.79 -6.08
C ILE A 3 1.06 4.37 -7.53
N ASP A 4 0.18 4.83 -8.42
CA ASP A 4 0.40 4.71 -9.86
C ASP A 4 1.49 5.69 -10.32
N LEU A 5 2.48 5.17 -11.05
CA LEU A 5 3.52 5.97 -11.67
C LEU A 5 3.41 5.90 -13.19
N PHE A 6 3.42 7.06 -13.82
CA PHE A 6 3.44 7.20 -15.28
C PHE A 6 4.69 7.95 -15.71
N GLU A 7 5.33 7.48 -16.78
CA GLU A 7 6.43 8.18 -17.43
C GLU A 7 5.91 8.78 -18.75
N VAL A 8 6.07 10.09 -18.92
CA VAL A 8 5.70 10.80 -20.15
C VAL A 8 6.78 11.81 -20.51
N GLY A 9 7.55 11.51 -21.56
CA GLY A 9 8.54 12.44 -22.13
C GLY A 9 9.73 12.72 -21.20
N GLY A 10 10.24 11.70 -20.53
CA GLY A 10 11.32 11.73 -19.55
C GLY A 10 10.90 12.20 -18.16
N LYS A 11 9.60 12.43 -17.91
CA LYS A 11 9.08 12.95 -16.63
C LYS A 11 8.18 11.93 -15.97
N ILE A 12 8.38 11.74 -14.67
CA ILE A 12 7.55 10.87 -13.82
C ILE A 12 6.38 11.66 -13.25
N TYR A 13 5.19 11.08 -13.31
CA TYR A 13 3.95 11.61 -12.76
C TYR A 13 3.35 10.60 -11.78
N PHE A 14 2.78 11.11 -10.70
CA PHE A 14 2.01 10.32 -9.73
C PHE A 14 0.53 10.39 -10.10
N GLY A 15 -0.11 9.23 -10.24
CA GLY A 15 -1.53 9.11 -10.53
C GLY A 15 -2.36 8.86 -9.28
N GLU A 16 -3.07 7.73 -9.26
CA GLU A 16 -3.93 7.35 -8.13
C GLU A 16 -3.11 6.95 -6.90
N PHE A 17 -3.59 7.37 -5.73
CA PHE A 17 -3.15 6.89 -4.43
C PHE A 17 -4.12 5.83 -3.92
N THR A 18 -3.69 4.57 -3.88
CA THR A 18 -4.48 3.45 -3.36
C THR A 18 -4.01 3.12 -1.93
N PHE A 19 -4.81 3.48 -0.92
CA PHE A 19 -4.48 3.19 0.49
C PHE A 19 -4.75 1.74 0.86
N PHE A 20 -5.83 1.15 0.33
CA PHE A 20 -6.24 -0.23 0.63
C PHE A 20 -6.31 -1.03 -0.67
N HIS A 21 -5.14 -1.37 -1.22
CA HIS A 21 -5.07 -2.22 -2.41
C HIS A 21 -5.71 -3.59 -2.13
N GLY A 22 -6.52 -4.10 -3.06
CA GLY A 22 -7.27 -5.35 -2.87
C GLY A 22 -8.27 -5.32 -1.71
N GLY A 23 -8.79 -4.13 -1.37
CA GLY A 23 -9.70 -3.96 -0.23
C GLY A 23 -9.04 -4.15 1.14
N GLY A 24 -7.70 -4.22 1.20
CA GLY A 24 -6.96 -4.46 2.44
C GLY A 24 -6.80 -5.94 2.82
N PHE A 25 -7.28 -6.87 1.99
CA PHE A 25 -7.25 -8.32 2.27
C PHE A 25 -6.24 -9.10 1.41
N ASN A 26 -5.54 -8.42 0.50
CA ASN A 26 -4.50 -9.05 -0.29
C ASN A 26 -3.29 -9.42 0.57
N ARG A 27 -2.64 -10.54 0.23
CA ARG A 27 -1.38 -10.94 0.86
C ARG A 27 -0.24 -10.04 0.42
N PHE A 28 0.67 -9.72 1.35
CA PHE A 28 1.88 -8.96 1.05
C PHE A 28 3.10 -9.87 0.90
N TYR A 29 3.96 -9.53 -0.06
CA TYR A 29 5.27 -10.14 -0.24
C TYR A 29 6.37 -9.06 -0.20
N PRO A 30 7.48 -9.28 0.53
CA PRO A 30 7.74 -10.43 1.40
C PRO A 30 6.84 -10.48 2.65
N VAL A 31 6.66 -11.67 3.22
CA VAL A 31 5.71 -11.96 4.32
C VAL A 31 5.95 -11.10 5.57
N GLU A 32 7.18 -10.64 5.78
CA GLU A 32 7.54 -9.71 6.86
C GLU A 32 6.70 -8.42 6.85
N TRP A 33 6.23 -7.97 5.68
CA TRP A 33 5.37 -6.80 5.58
C TRP A 33 3.96 -7.04 6.10
N GLU A 34 3.44 -8.27 6.02
CA GLU A 34 2.15 -8.59 6.66
C GLU A 34 2.23 -8.38 8.17
N THR A 35 3.26 -8.94 8.80
CA THR A 35 3.52 -8.78 10.24
C THR A 35 3.75 -7.31 10.60
N LYS A 36 4.60 -6.60 9.84
CA LYS A 36 4.93 -5.21 10.12
C LYS A 36 3.71 -4.31 10.04
N LEU A 37 2.87 -4.47 9.01
CA LEU A 37 1.65 -3.67 8.85
C LEU A 37 0.58 -4.05 9.89
N GLY A 38 0.40 -5.34 10.18
CA GLY A 38 -0.53 -5.81 11.21
C GLY A 38 -0.18 -5.26 12.60
N ASN A 39 1.11 -5.20 12.96
CA ASN A 39 1.57 -4.65 14.23
C ASN A 39 1.33 -3.13 14.38
N LEU A 40 0.99 -2.41 13.30
CA LEU A 40 0.61 -0.99 13.36
C LEU A 40 -0.88 -0.78 13.64
N ILE A 41 -1.69 -1.83 13.58
CA ILE A 41 -3.13 -1.77 13.80
C ILE A 41 -3.41 -2.17 15.25
N ASP A 42 -3.82 -1.22 16.07
CA ASP A 42 -4.37 -1.53 17.39
C ASP A 42 -5.85 -1.90 17.27
N ILE A 43 -6.15 -3.17 17.49
CA ILE A 43 -7.52 -3.71 17.46
C ILE A 43 -8.29 -3.48 18.77
N ASN A 44 -7.65 -2.92 19.79
CA ASN A 44 -8.29 -2.57 21.05
C ASN A 44 -8.74 -1.10 21.08
N THR A 45 -8.45 -0.34 20.02
CA THR A 45 -8.92 1.04 19.91
C THR A 45 -10.45 1.03 19.74
N LYS A 46 -11.15 1.72 20.65
CA LYS A 46 -12.61 1.84 20.66
C LYS A 46 -13.13 2.83 19.63
#